data_AF-A0A0C3S472-F1
#
_entry.id   AF-A0A0C3S472-F1
#
_cell.length_a   1.000
_cell.length_b   1.000
_cell.length_c   1.000
_cell.angle_alpha   90.00
_cell.angle_beta   90.00
_cell.angle_gamma   90.00
#
_symmetry.space_group_name_H-M   'P 1'
#
loop_
_entity.id
_entity.type
_entity.pdbx_description
1 polymer ?
#
loop_
_entity_poly.entity_id
_entity_poly.type
_entity_poly.pdbx_seq_one_letter_code
_entity_poly.pdbx_strand_id
1 'polypeptide(L)'
;MSTKRYIDLIVQTSLACRKRRGLVRSTKRYIDLVVEAAFVSRQRRGLARGIYFPPELVDHICSYLCEDLSSLRQCSLVCRSWAGTSSRYLFRKAVITLCPVEPSFTRSGLHVILVEDMLHRLSTIARISSIRDLRLLCTCTLPQHISYNGLRYTPPIYAASLRDFLASLPHLKTLEISHHYIQSAPSPLSSLDGPRRMVKVVFIGREKTVFNPEAYVDILQLFEVISVVEFLHLPDPAWITPSVESPGHISPPTLPQIQSLQFSQSSSQAVATTMKTISSRVDMLSIRNLSIQNVCFRPEEMLQAAFPQFLSRCTSLETLNCDPHLLRFTRHATLQNLRKIEIYGKLHLEKTQMGVFFAPVLGEPPQPTSQNVLRSGWLEIFYAIPLLDLPSLESIYICFDLFIPKLNQVNRRRYPSGTSEIDLLNTLNSPATNFWPFLDRLIGKAKSISLHMELHLPICDCNVLDTPDMKEQYMQIIQGIAEARMSLLAKQTIQFFVS
;
A
#
# COMPACT_ATOMS: atom_id res chain seq x y z
N MET A 1 -35.51 3.39 -43.19
CA MET A 1 -34.99 2.56 -42.07
C MET A 1 -35.50 3.16 -40.77
N SER A 2 -36.13 2.38 -39.88
CA SER A 2 -36.54 2.90 -38.57
C SER A 2 -35.31 3.13 -37.69
N THR A 3 -35.33 4.16 -36.83
CA THR A 3 -34.24 4.51 -35.91
C THR A 3 -33.79 3.30 -35.08
N LYS A 4 -34.73 2.42 -34.72
CA LYS A 4 -34.49 1.15 -34.02
C LYS A 4 -33.60 0.19 -34.83
N ARG A 5 -33.92 -0.07 -36.10
CA ARG A 5 -33.10 -0.94 -36.98
C ARG A 5 -31.70 -0.41 -37.22
N TYR A 6 -31.52 0.92 -37.17
CA TYR A 6 -30.20 1.55 -37.34
C TYR A 6 -29.36 1.45 -36.06
N ILE A 7 -29.98 1.66 -34.89
CA ILE A 7 -29.33 1.44 -33.58
C ILE A 7 -28.96 -0.04 -33.42
N ASP A 8 -29.84 -0.98 -33.82
CA ASP A 8 -29.54 -2.42 -33.76
C ASP A 8 -28.35 -2.79 -34.65
N LEU A 9 -28.25 -2.20 -35.85
CA LEU A 9 -27.12 -2.39 -36.76
C LEU A 9 -25.82 -1.83 -36.15
N ILE A 10 -25.88 -0.65 -35.54
CA ILE A 10 -24.76 0.02 -34.86
C ILE A 10 -24.26 -0.84 -33.68
N VAL A 11 -25.17 -1.35 -32.85
CA VAL A 11 -24.86 -2.20 -31.69
C VAL A 11 -24.24 -3.52 -32.15
N GLN A 12 -24.81 -4.18 -33.16
CA GLN A 12 -24.26 -5.42 -33.72
C GLN A 12 -22.86 -5.22 -34.33
N THR A 13 -22.62 -4.10 -34.99
CA THR A 13 -21.30 -3.79 -35.58
C THR A 13 -20.26 -3.50 -34.49
N SER A 14 -20.66 -2.85 -33.38
CA SER A 14 -19.79 -2.62 -32.21
C SER A 14 -19.39 -3.93 -31.51
N LEU A 15 -20.34 -4.86 -31.35
CA LEU A 15 -20.10 -6.18 -30.75
C LEU A 15 -19.20 -7.05 -31.63
N ALA A 16 -19.34 -6.94 -32.95
CA ALA A 16 -18.46 -7.63 -33.91
C ALA A 16 -17.02 -7.07 -33.89
N CYS A 17 -16.84 -5.76 -33.72
CA CYS A 17 -15.51 -5.14 -33.62
C CYS A 17 -14.80 -5.46 -32.31
N ARG A 18 -15.53 -5.60 -31.19
CA ARG A 18 -14.97 -5.95 -29.87
C ARG A 18 -14.27 -7.32 -29.83
N LYS A 19 -14.61 -8.23 -30.74
CA LYS A 19 -13.96 -9.55 -30.88
C LYS A 19 -12.61 -9.53 -31.60
N ARG A 20 -12.21 -8.44 -32.27
CA ARG A 20 -10.92 -8.34 -32.99
C ARG A 20 -10.02 -7.31 -32.31
N ARG A 21 -8.86 -7.74 -31.82
CA ARG A 21 -7.88 -6.97 -31.02
C ARG A 21 -7.16 -5.83 -31.79
N GLY A 22 -7.89 -4.98 -32.51
CA GLY A 22 -7.38 -3.82 -33.25
C GLY A 22 -8.21 -2.57 -32.95
N LEU A 23 -8.26 -2.16 -31.68
CA LEU A 23 -9.32 -1.30 -31.12
C LEU A 23 -9.27 0.18 -31.51
N VAL A 24 -8.12 0.72 -31.92
CA VAL A 24 -7.98 2.18 -32.10
C VAL A 24 -8.42 2.64 -33.51
N ARG A 25 -8.06 1.89 -34.56
CA ARG A 25 -8.37 2.28 -35.96
C ARG A 25 -9.83 2.01 -36.35
N SER A 26 -10.45 0.95 -35.81
CA SER A 26 -11.87 0.67 -36.09
C SER A 26 -12.79 1.73 -35.49
N THR A 27 -12.37 2.37 -34.42
CA THR A 27 -13.29 3.17 -33.60
C THR A 27 -13.30 4.64 -33.93
N LYS A 28 -12.16 5.19 -34.40
CA LYS A 28 -12.18 6.46 -35.14
C LYS A 28 -13.18 6.39 -36.29
N ARG A 29 -13.13 5.29 -37.07
CA ARG A 29 -14.06 5.05 -38.18
C ARG A 29 -15.53 4.93 -37.75
N TYR A 30 -15.79 4.38 -36.56
CA TYR A 30 -17.14 4.32 -35.99
C TYR A 30 -17.68 5.70 -35.59
N ILE A 31 -16.85 6.50 -34.91
CA ILE A 31 -17.23 7.87 -34.54
C ILE A 31 -17.42 8.72 -35.81
N ASP A 32 -16.51 8.61 -36.77
CA ASP A 32 -16.61 9.27 -38.07
C ASP A 32 -17.92 8.88 -38.78
N LEU A 33 -18.28 7.59 -38.81
CA LEU A 33 -19.54 7.12 -39.41
C LEU A 33 -20.80 7.64 -38.68
N VAL A 34 -20.78 7.72 -37.35
CA VAL A 34 -21.91 8.25 -36.57
C VAL A 34 -22.06 9.76 -36.77
N VAL A 35 -20.93 10.48 -36.77
CA VAL A 35 -20.90 11.93 -37.02
C VAL A 35 -21.31 12.24 -38.45
N GLU A 36 -20.79 11.51 -39.43
CA GLU A 36 -21.12 11.63 -40.84
C GLU A 36 -22.59 11.27 -41.09
N ALA A 37 -23.12 10.21 -40.49
CA ALA A 37 -24.54 9.87 -40.59
C ALA A 37 -25.45 10.94 -39.97
N ALA A 38 -25.08 11.51 -38.82
CA ALA A 38 -25.80 12.62 -38.21
C ALA A 38 -25.75 13.88 -39.09
N PHE A 39 -24.62 14.14 -39.75
CA PHE A 39 -24.44 15.26 -40.66
C PHE A 39 -25.23 15.08 -41.97
N VAL A 40 -25.17 13.91 -42.60
CA VAL A 40 -25.88 13.57 -43.84
C VAL A 40 -27.40 13.58 -43.64
N SER A 41 -27.89 13.17 -42.47
CA SER A 41 -29.32 13.23 -42.12
C SER A 41 -29.88 14.66 -42.07
N ARG A 42 -29.02 15.66 -41.84
CA ARG A 42 -29.36 17.09 -41.79
C ARG A 42 -29.54 17.70 -43.17
N GLN A 43 -28.66 17.34 -44.10
CA GLN A 43 -28.62 17.94 -45.44
C GLN A 43 -29.92 17.67 -46.22
N ARG A 44 -30.67 16.62 -45.85
CA ARG A 44 -31.92 16.23 -46.51
C ARG A 44 -33.21 16.86 -45.96
N ARG A 45 -33.20 17.59 -44.83
CA ARG A 45 -34.46 17.98 -44.16
C ARG A 45 -34.71 19.48 -43.96
N GLY A 46 -33.81 20.39 -44.33
CA GLY A 46 -34.08 21.84 -44.34
C GLY A 46 -34.55 22.47 -43.01
N LEU A 47 -34.54 21.72 -41.90
CA LEU A 47 -35.10 22.12 -40.62
C LEU A 47 -34.00 22.65 -39.72
N ALA A 48 -34.03 23.95 -39.45
CA ALA A 48 -33.12 24.69 -38.58
C ALA A 48 -33.25 24.34 -37.08
N ARG A 49 -33.77 23.16 -36.72
CA ARG A 49 -33.82 22.68 -35.33
C ARG A 49 -32.57 21.83 -35.09
N GLY A 50 -31.75 22.25 -34.12
CA GLY A 50 -30.46 21.61 -33.81
C GLY A 50 -30.56 20.09 -33.63
N ILE A 51 -29.53 19.36 -34.04
CA ILE A 51 -29.45 17.92 -33.86
C ILE A 51 -29.28 17.64 -32.37
N TYR A 52 -30.26 16.98 -31.76
CA TYR A 52 -30.17 16.45 -30.41
C TYR A 52 -29.98 14.95 -30.49
N PHE A 53 -28.86 14.46 -29.97
CA PHE A 53 -28.69 13.04 -29.70
C PHE A 53 -29.52 12.67 -28.46
N PRO A 54 -30.12 11.46 -28.42
CA PRO A 54 -30.68 10.93 -27.19
C PRO A 54 -29.62 10.93 -26.07
N PRO A 55 -29.98 11.31 -24.83
CA PRO A 55 -29.01 11.43 -23.73
C PRO A 55 -28.28 10.11 -23.46
N GLU A 56 -28.92 8.96 -23.66
CA GLU A 56 -28.33 7.63 -23.47
C GLU A 56 -27.19 7.37 -24.47
N LEU A 57 -27.34 7.85 -25.72
CA LEU A 57 -26.30 7.73 -26.73
C LEU A 57 -25.12 8.65 -26.41
N VAL A 58 -25.39 9.86 -25.91
CA VAL A 58 -24.35 10.80 -25.45
C VAL A 58 -23.57 10.19 -24.28
N ASP A 59 -24.27 9.63 -23.29
CA ASP A 59 -23.67 8.94 -22.15
C ASP A 59 -22.83 7.73 -22.62
N HIS A 60 -23.32 6.95 -23.59
CA HIS A 60 -22.58 5.81 -24.14
C HIS A 60 -21.31 6.26 -24.88
N ILE A 61 -21.39 7.31 -25.71
CA ILE A 61 -20.23 7.88 -26.39
C ILE A 61 -19.24 8.47 -25.39
N CYS A 62 -19.70 9.19 -24.37
CA CYS A 62 -18.84 9.75 -23.32
C CYS A 62 -18.18 8.64 -22.49
N SER A 63 -18.91 7.57 -22.17
CA SER A 63 -18.36 6.38 -21.51
C SER A 63 -17.31 5.69 -22.37
N TYR A 64 -17.47 5.67 -23.69
CA TYR A 64 -16.48 5.12 -24.60
C TYR A 64 -15.23 6.01 -24.67
N LEU A 65 -15.42 7.32 -24.78
CA LEU A 65 -14.34 8.30 -24.87
C LEU A 65 -13.66 8.59 -23.52
N CYS A 66 -14.12 8.03 -22.40
CA CYS A 66 -13.56 8.35 -21.09
C CYS A 66 -12.10 7.92 -20.90
N GLU A 67 -11.60 7.00 -21.74
CA GLU A 67 -10.18 6.60 -21.80
C GLU A 67 -9.34 7.55 -22.67
N ASP A 68 -9.97 8.30 -23.59
CA ASP A 68 -9.35 9.34 -24.42
C ASP A 68 -9.91 10.72 -24.05
N LEU A 69 -9.42 11.23 -22.90
CA LEU A 69 -9.83 12.53 -22.37
C LEU A 69 -9.57 13.70 -23.34
N SER A 70 -8.61 13.57 -24.25
CA SER A 70 -8.33 14.61 -25.26
C SER A 70 -9.50 14.72 -26.25
N SER A 71 -9.89 13.59 -26.84
CA SER A 71 -11.06 13.54 -27.74
C SER A 71 -12.34 13.97 -27.02
N LEU A 72 -12.54 13.52 -25.78
CA LEU A 72 -13.71 13.90 -24.98
C LEU A 72 -13.77 15.42 -24.71
N ARG A 73 -12.62 16.07 -24.44
CA ARG A 73 -12.53 17.54 -24.29
C ARG A 73 -12.86 18.26 -25.59
N GLN A 74 -12.37 17.77 -26.73
CA GLN A 74 -12.68 18.36 -28.03
C GLN A 74 -14.18 18.23 -28.35
N CYS A 75 -14.76 17.05 -28.13
CA CYS A 75 -16.20 16.83 -28.34
C CYS A 75 -17.07 17.71 -27.44
N SER A 76 -16.67 17.94 -26.17
CA SER A 76 -17.43 18.77 -25.24
C SER A 76 -17.43 20.26 -25.60
N LEU A 77 -16.38 20.74 -26.27
CA LEU A 77 -16.30 22.11 -26.78
C LEU A 77 -17.16 22.33 -28.03
N VAL A 78 -17.28 21.31 -28.90
CA VAL A 78 -18.05 21.39 -30.15
C VAL A 78 -19.56 21.29 -29.90
N CYS A 79 -19.98 20.44 -28.95
CA CYS A 79 -21.40 20.23 -28.67
C CYS A 79 -21.76 20.66 -27.24
N ARG A 80 -22.38 21.84 -27.08
CA ARG A 80 -22.77 22.37 -25.75
C ARG A 80 -23.68 21.42 -24.96
N SER A 81 -24.54 20.65 -25.62
CA SER A 81 -25.40 19.66 -24.95
C SER A 81 -24.61 18.51 -24.33
N TRP A 82 -23.38 18.25 -24.81
CA TRP A 82 -22.49 17.22 -24.25
C TRP A 82 -21.70 17.74 -23.07
N ALA A 83 -21.59 19.05 -22.86
CA ALA A 83 -20.79 19.63 -21.79
C ALA A 83 -21.19 19.08 -20.41
N GLY A 84 -22.49 18.95 -20.14
CA GLY A 84 -23.02 18.38 -18.89
C GLY A 84 -22.57 16.93 -18.67
N THR A 85 -22.88 16.04 -19.62
CA THR A 85 -22.50 14.62 -19.52
C THR A 85 -20.99 14.44 -19.50
N SER A 86 -20.27 15.03 -20.46
CA SER A 86 -18.81 14.89 -20.58
C SER A 86 -18.07 15.39 -19.35
N SER A 87 -18.56 16.45 -18.68
CA SER A 87 -17.94 16.95 -17.44
C SER A 87 -17.82 15.87 -16.36
N ARG A 88 -18.80 14.97 -16.23
CA ARG A 88 -18.77 13.87 -15.25
C ARG A 88 -17.63 12.90 -15.49
N TYR A 89 -17.21 12.74 -16.74
CA TYR A 89 -16.10 11.87 -17.13
C TYR A 89 -14.77 12.63 -17.10
N LEU A 90 -14.77 13.89 -17.55
CA LEU A 90 -13.59 14.76 -17.57
C LEU A 90 -13.07 15.09 -16.16
N PHE A 91 -13.98 15.27 -15.20
CA PHE A 91 -13.66 15.56 -13.80
C PHE A 91 -13.82 14.34 -12.88
N ARG A 92 -13.98 13.13 -13.44
CA ARG A 92 -14.08 11.89 -12.66
C ARG A 92 -12.87 11.69 -11.75
N LYS A 93 -11.69 12.04 -12.27
CA LYS A 93 -10.40 11.98 -11.58
C LYS A 93 -9.90 13.39 -11.34
N ALA A 94 -9.61 13.72 -10.09
CA ALA A 94 -8.96 14.97 -9.74
C ALA A 94 -7.65 14.69 -9.01
N VAL A 95 -6.61 15.40 -9.43
CA VAL A 95 -5.34 15.44 -8.71
C VAL A 95 -5.18 16.87 -8.23
N ILE A 96 -5.20 17.05 -6.91
CA ILE A 96 -5.01 18.33 -6.27
C ILE A 96 -3.61 18.31 -5.70
N THR A 97 -2.74 19.12 -6.32
CA THR A 97 -1.38 19.28 -5.87
C THR A 97 -1.30 20.50 -4.95
N LEU A 98 -1.03 20.26 -3.67
CA LEU A 98 -0.75 21.33 -2.72
C LEU A 98 0.75 21.62 -2.80
N CYS A 99 1.08 22.65 -3.57
CA CYS A 99 2.40 23.25 -3.49
C CYS A 99 2.38 24.27 -2.36
N PRO A 100 3.32 24.22 -1.40
CA PRO A 100 3.57 25.38 -0.56
C PRO A 100 4.01 26.48 -1.52
N VAL A 101 3.18 27.51 -1.68
CA VAL A 101 3.59 28.73 -2.37
C VAL A 101 4.76 29.25 -1.55
N GLU A 102 5.92 29.47 -2.18
CA GLU A 102 7.03 30.13 -1.50
C GLU A 102 6.46 31.37 -0.80
N PRO A 103 6.72 31.57 0.50
CA PRO A 103 6.29 32.78 1.16
C PRO A 103 6.98 33.94 0.47
N SER A 104 6.32 34.52 -0.51
CA SER A 104 6.74 35.79 -1.08
C SER A 104 6.68 36.75 0.10
N PHE A 105 7.87 37.15 0.58
CA PHE A 105 8.06 38.11 1.64
C PHE A 105 7.54 39.47 1.16
N THR A 106 6.23 39.61 1.00
CA THR A 106 5.61 40.92 1.03
C THR A 106 5.60 41.37 2.49
N ARG A 107 6.04 42.60 2.74
CA ARG A 107 6.20 43.20 4.09
C ARG A 107 4.90 43.27 4.91
N SER A 108 3.80 42.75 4.39
CA SER A 108 2.45 42.84 4.91
C SER A 108 1.85 41.44 5.05
N GLY A 109 2.34 40.67 6.02
CA GLY A 109 1.73 39.41 6.47
C GLY A 109 1.95 38.23 5.53
N LEU A 110 2.48 37.14 6.08
CA LEU A 110 2.54 35.83 5.44
C LEU A 110 1.13 35.40 4.96
N HIS A 111 0.82 35.61 3.69
CA HIS A 111 -0.27 34.90 3.01
C HIS A 111 0.18 33.47 2.74
N VAL A 112 0.30 32.67 3.80
CA VAL A 112 0.12 31.23 3.64
C VAL A 112 -1.34 31.10 3.25
N ILE A 113 -1.65 30.91 1.96
CA ILE A 113 -2.98 30.43 1.57
C ILE A 113 -3.12 29.11 2.29
N LEU A 114 -3.88 29.13 3.39
CA LEU A 114 -4.07 27.98 4.22
C LEU A 114 -4.71 26.91 3.35
N VAL A 115 -4.23 25.68 3.48
CA VAL A 115 -4.81 24.53 2.76
C VAL A 115 -6.32 24.47 3.01
N GLU A 116 -6.77 24.92 4.18
CA GLU A 116 -8.17 25.08 4.55
C GLU A 116 -8.95 25.99 3.61
N ASP A 117 -8.44 27.19 3.31
CA ASP A 117 -9.08 28.13 2.38
C ASP A 117 -9.26 27.50 1.01
N MET A 118 -8.27 26.71 0.57
CA MET A 118 -8.34 26.02 -0.70
C MET A 118 -9.36 24.87 -0.68
N LEU A 119 -9.37 24.04 0.38
CA LEU A 119 -10.36 22.97 0.55
C LEU A 119 -11.78 23.52 0.67
N HIS A 120 -11.96 24.64 1.38
CA HIS A 120 -13.22 25.36 1.48
C HIS A 120 -13.64 25.95 0.12
N ARG A 121 -12.73 26.59 -0.62
CA ARG A 121 -13.04 27.07 -1.97
C ARG A 121 -13.43 25.91 -2.90
N LEU A 122 -12.76 24.77 -2.80
CA LEU A 122 -13.12 23.61 -3.58
C LEU A 122 -14.51 23.09 -3.18
N SER A 123 -14.82 22.98 -1.89
CA SER A 123 -16.16 22.52 -1.44
C SER A 123 -17.28 23.43 -1.96
N THR A 124 -17.02 24.74 -2.12
CA THR A 124 -18.00 25.68 -2.71
C THR A 124 -18.22 25.52 -4.21
N ILE A 125 -17.30 24.86 -4.94
CA ILE A 125 -17.46 24.66 -6.38
C ILE A 125 -18.41 23.47 -6.61
N ALA A 126 -19.69 23.77 -6.87
CA ALA A 126 -20.76 22.78 -7.07
C ALA A 126 -20.48 21.69 -8.14
N ARG A 127 -19.50 21.92 -9.02
CA ARG A 127 -19.11 20.98 -10.09
C ARG A 127 -18.26 19.80 -9.60
N ILE A 128 -17.78 19.85 -8.35
CA ILE A 128 -16.89 18.83 -7.77
C ILE A 128 -17.68 17.56 -7.35
N SER A 129 -19.02 17.62 -7.30
CA SER A 129 -19.88 16.46 -6.99
C SER A 129 -19.67 15.23 -7.89
N SER A 130 -19.10 15.40 -9.09
CA SER A 130 -18.82 14.31 -10.03
C SER A 130 -17.50 13.55 -9.79
N ILE A 131 -16.64 14.03 -8.88
CA ILE A 131 -15.37 13.37 -8.58
C ILE A 131 -15.63 12.00 -7.95
N ARG A 132 -14.99 10.97 -8.53
CA ARG A 132 -14.98 9.61 -7.99
C ARG A 132 -13.60 9.20 -7.47
N ASP A 133 -12.55 9.71 -8.10
CA ASP A 133 -11.18 9.40 -7.74
C ASP A 133 -10.45 10.72 -7.42
N LEU A 134 -10.10 10.92 -6.16
CA LEU A 134 -9.42 12.12 -5.68
C LEU A 134 -8.04 11.75 -5.16
N ARG A 135 -7.02 12.43 -5.70
CA ARG A 135 -5.65 12.34 -5.19
C ARG A 135 -5.23 13.69 -4.66
N LEU A 136 -4.97 13.79 -3.37
CA LEU A 136 -4.36 14.95 -2.72
C LEU A 136 -2.86 14.69 -2.63
N LEU A 137 -2.05 15.42 -3.39
CA LEU A 137 -0.59 15.25 -3.44
C LEU A 137 0.09 16.50 -2.86
N CYS A 138 1.01 16.37 -1.90
CA CYS A 138 1.94 17.45 -1.57
C CYS A 138 3.21 17.22 -2.37
N THR A 139 3.43 18.05 -3.38
CA THR A 139 4.67 18.07 -4.16
C THR A 139 5.71 18.94 -3.51
N CYS A 140 5.77 18.92 -2.18
CA CYS A 140 6.77 19.62 -1.39
C CYS A 140 8.11 18.86 -1.52
N THR A 141 8.55 18.56 -2.75
CA THR A 141 9.77 17.84 -3.10
C THR A 141 10.98 18.76 -3.14
N LEU A 142 10.85 20.06 -2.85
CA LEU A 142 11.97 21.00 -2.82
C LEU A 142 13.12 20.40 -2.00
N PRO A 143 14.21 19.94 -2.66
CA PRO A 143 15.24 19.16 -2.00
C PRO A 143 16.11 20.02 -1.07
N GLN A 144 15.98 21.33 -1.14
CA GLN A 144 16.99 22.25 -0.65
C GLN A 144 16.35 23.56 -0.13
N HIS A 145 16.69 23.88 1.12
CA HIS A 145 17.13 25.23 1.52
C HIS A 145 16.17 26.32 2.03
N ILE A 146 15.04 26.00 2.67
CA ILE A 146 14.54 26.92 3.72
C ILE A 146 14.14 26.13 4.96
N SER A 147 15.16 25.69 5.71
CA SER A 147 14.95 25.28 7.09
C SER A 147 14.96 26.55 7.94
N TYR A 148 13.82 26.97 8.46
CA TYR A 148 13.83 27.76 9.68
C TYR A 148 14.09 26.77 10.82
N ASN A 149 15.27 26.84 11.43
CA ASN A 149 15.72 25.93 12.51
C ASN A 149 15.74 24.42 12.17
N GLY A 150 15.98 24.02 10.91
CA GLY A 150 16.05 22.60 10.54
C GLY A 150 14.68 21.91 10.33
N LEU A 151 13.56 22.59 10.60
CA LEU A 151 12.22 22.00 10.49
C LEU A 151 11.60 22.30 9.12
N ARG A 152 11.20 21.24 8.39
CA ARG A 152 10.45 21.34 7.14
C ARG A 152 8.99 21.62 7.48
N TYR A 153 8.49 22.81 7.15
CA TYR A 153 7.07 23.15 7.34
C TYR A 153 6.26 22.79 6.10
N THR A 154 5.56 21.66 6.16
CA THR A 154 4.39 21.40 5.30
C THR A 154 3.14 21.82 6.07
N PRO A 155 2.30 22.71 5.54
CA PRO A 155 1.07 23.10 6.23
C PRO A 155 0.20 21.86 6.47
N PRO A 156 -0.32 21.67 7.70
CA PRO A 156 -1.20 20.55 8.01
C PRO A 156 -2.50 20.64 7.21
N ILE A 157 -3.05 19.48 6.86
CA ILE A 157 -4.45 19.32 6.53
C ILE A 157 -5.17 19.04 7.85
N TYR A 158 -6.04 19.93 8.28
CA TYR A 158 -6.89 19.65 9.44
C TYR A 158 -7.95 18.63 9.08
N ALA A 159 -8.15 17.64 9.96
CA ALA A 159 -9.11 16.57 9.73
C ALA A 159 -10.55 17.10 9.53
N ALA A 160 -10.95 18.16 10.25
CA ALA A 160 -12.26 18.80 10.06
C ALA A 160 -12.44 19.39 8.65
N SER A 161 -11.46 20.13 8.15
CA SER A 161 -11.52 20.74 6.82
C SER A 161 -11.51 19.68 5.72
N LEU A 162 -10.75 18.59 5.91
CA LEU A 162 -10.80 17.43 5.03
C LEU A 162 -12.18 16.75 5.08
N ARG A 163 -12.75 16.56 6.26
CA ARG A 163 -14.07 15.98 6.45
C ARG A 163 -15.14 16.76 5.69
N ASP A 164 -15.19 18.08 5.87
CA ASP A 164 -16.19 18.94 5.26
C ASP A 164 -16.02 18.97 3.73
N PHE A 165 -14.77 18.94 3.27
CA PHE A 165 -14.48 18.77 1.87
C PHE A 165 -14.97 17.41 1.35
N LEU A 166 -14.67 16.30 2.02
CA LEU A 166 -15.17 14.97 1.63
C LEU A 166 -16.70 14.91 1.66
N ALA A 167 -17.35 15.63 2.59
CA ALA A 167 -18.80 15.77 2.64
C ALA A 167 -19.37 16.39 1.35
N SER A 168 -18.64 17.30 0.71
CA SER A 168 -19.05 17.86 -0.59
C SER A 168 -18.94 16.88 -1.77
N LEU A 169 -18.35 15.69 -1.56
CA LEU A 169 -18.07 14.68 -2.60
C LEU A 169 -18.91 13.39 -2.42
N PRO A 170 -20.22 13.41 -2.70
CA PRO A 170 -21.12 12.27 -2.42
C PRO A 170 -20.83 11.03 -3.26
N HIS A 171 -20.08 11.17 -4.36
CA HIS A 171 -19.77 10.06 -5.28
C HIS A 171 -18.32 9.59 -5.20
N LEU A 172 -17.56 10.08 -4.21
CA LEU A 172 -16.16 9.72 -4.05
C LEU A 172 -16.03 8.22 -3.74
N LYS A 173 -15.23 7.52 -4.54
CA LYS A 173 -14.93 6.10 -4.39
C LYS A 173 -13.50 5.89 -3.92
N THR A 174 -12.57 6.65 -4.47
CA THR A 174 -11.15 6.51 -4.13
C THR A 174 -10.61 7.84 -3.63
N LEU A 175 -10.01 7.82 -2.45
CA LEU A 175 -9.27 8.92 -1.87
C LEU A 175 -7.83 8.47 -1.65
N GLU A 176 -6.89 9.21 -2.20
CA GLU A 176 -5.47 9.01 -1.97
C GLU A 176 -4.89 10.30 -1.43
N ILE A 177 -4.33 10.27 -0.23
CA ILE A 177 -3.71 11.43 0.40
C ILE A 177 -2.24 11.09 0.55
N SER A 178 -1.40 11.74 -0.26
CA SER A 178 0.03 11.47 -0.31
C SER A 178 0.85 12.68 0.13
N HIS A 179 1.83 12.40 0.99
CA HIS A 179 2.84 13.32 1.48
C HIS A 179 2.29 14.52 2.27
N HIS A 180 1.10 14.38 2.86
CA HIS A 180 0.50 15.41 3.69
C HIS A 180 0.63 15.08 5.17
N TYR A 181 0.84 16.12 5.97
CA TYR A 181 0.68 16.07 7.42
C TYR A 181 -0.80 16.30 7.72
N ILE A 182 -1.46 15.35 8.39
CA ILE A 182 -2.84 15.53 8.85
C ILE A 182 -2.78 15.88 10.33
N GLN A 183 -3.44 16.97 10.71
CA GLN A 183 -3.52 17.41 12.09
C GLN A 183 -4.95 17.27 12.61
N SER A 184 -5.07 16.93 13.89
CA SER A 184 -6.35 16.92 14.58
C SER A 184 -6.96 18.32 14.59
N ALA A 185 -8.28 18.40 14.45
CA ALA A 185 -8.98 19.66 14.54
C ALA A 185 -9.06 20.11 16.02
N PRO A 186 -8.92 21.41 16.32
CA PRO A 186 -9.08 21.90 17.69
C PRO A 186 -10.52 21.75 18.24
N SER A 187 -11.49 21.52 17.36
CA SER A 187 -12.90 21.36 17.70
C SER A 187 -13.38 19.95 17.36
N PRO A 188 -14.26 19.36 18.18
CA PRO A 188 -14.80 18.03 17.89
C PRO A 188 -15.54 18.02 16.55
N LEU A 189 -15.38 16.91 15.83
CA LEU A 189 -16.04 16.71 14.56
C LEU A 189 -17.54 16.54 14.77
N SER A 190 -18.35 17.54 14.39
CA SER A 190 -19.80 17.38 14.19
C SER A 190 -20.15 16.15 13.33
N SER A 191 -21.15 15.37 13.72
CA SER A 191 -21.61 14.22 12.92
C SER A 191 -22.05 14.67 11.53
N LEU A 192 -21.63 13.94 10.49
CA LEU A 192 -22.15 14.12 9.13
C LEU A 192 -23.39 13.26 8.91
N ASP A 193 -24.37 13.80 8.19
CA ASP A 193 -25.58 13.06 7.85
C ASP A 193 -25.29 12.03 6.73
N GLY A 194 -25.41 10.76 7.12
CA GLY A 194 -25.59 9.64 6.20
C GLY A 194 -24.34 8.80 5.92
N PRO A 195 -24.46 7.46 5.91
CA PRO A 195 -23.35 6.57 5.59
C PRO A 195 -22.97 6.66 4.10
N ARG A 196 -21.67 6.80 3.82
CA ARG A 196 -21.11 6.79 2.46
C ARG A 196 -20.33 5.51 2.22
N ARG A 197 -20.46 4.94 1.03
CA ARG A 197 -19.64 3.81 0.64
C ARG A 197 -18.43 4.31 -0.14
N MET A 198 -17.24 4.29 0.47
CA MET A 198 -15.99 4.46 -0.29
C MET A 198 -15.41 3.10 -0.65
N VAL A 199 -14.64 3.08 -1.72
CA VAL A 199 -14.00 1.87 -2.23
C VAL A 199 -12.59 1.80 -1.67
N LYS A 200 -11.81 2.87 -1.74
CA LYS A 200 -10.38 2.81 -1.40
C LYS A 200 -9.90 4.10 -0.74
N VAL A 201 -9.20 3.99 0.38
CA VAL A 201 -8.57 5.13 1.05
C VAL A 201 -7.10 4.82 1.29
N VAL A 202 -6.21 5.55 0.62
CA VAL A 202 -4.77 5.34 0.73
C VAL A 202 -4.14 6.56 1.36
N PHE A 203 -3.50 6.41 2.51
CA PHE A 203 -2.63 7.44 3.06
C PHE A 203 -1.18 7.05 2.78
N ILE A 204 -0.51 7.82 1.92
CA ILE A 204 0.90 7.61 1.59
C ILE A 204 1.71 8.71 2.27
N GLY A 205 2.15 8.46 3.51
CA GLY A 205 3.03 9.39 4.22
C GLY A 205 4.42 9.46 3.57
N ARG A 206 5.19 10.51 3.88
CA ARG A 206 6.65 10.46 3.68
C ARG A 206 7.28 9.85 4.92
N GLU A 207 8.44 9.22 4.73
CA GLU A 207 9.33 8.86 5.83
C GLU A 207 9.50 10.08 6.75
N LYS A 208 9.12 9.94 8.02
CA LYS A 208 9.22 10.94 9.10
C LYS A 208 8.16 12.07 9.10
N THR A 209 6.98 11.89 8.51
CA THR A 209 5.86 12.77 8.88
C THR A 209 5.46 12.46 10.33
N VAL A 210 5.76 13.38 11.24
CA VAL A 210 5.21 13.36 12.60
C VAL A 210 3.70 13.39 12.45
N PHE A 211 2.99 12.43 13.00
CA PHE A 211 1.53 12.48 13.08
C PHE A 211 1.17 12.60 14.55
N ASN A 212 0.26 13.51 14.87
CA ASN A 212 -0.40 13.48 16.17
C ASN A 212 -1.27 12.20 16.22
N PRO A 213 -1.18 11.35 17.26
CA PRO A 213 -2.07 10.21 17.45
C PRO A 213 -3.56 10.56 17.36
N GLU A 214 -3.93 11.75 17.84
CA GLU A 214 -5.29 12.29 17.75
C GLU A 214 -5.70 12.52 16.29
N ALA A 215 -4.77 12.86 15.40
CA ALA A 215 -5.07 12.98 13.98
C ALA A 215 -5.47 11.63 13.36
N TYR A 216 -4.91 10.50 13.82
CA TYR A 216 -5.41 9.19 13.40
C TYR A 216 -6.80 8.92 13.92
N VAL A 217 -7.07 9.30 15.17
CA VAL A 217 -8.41 9.19 15.75
C VAL A 217 -9.41 9.97 14.91
N ASP A 218 -9.07 11.19 14.52
CA ASP A 218 -9.90 12.02 13.67
C ASP A 218 -10.01 11.48 12.24
N ILE A 219 -8.93 10.92 11.68
CA ILE A 219 -8.98 10.19 10.39
C ILE A 219 -9.90 8.98 10.50
N LEU A 220 -9.88 8.27 11.63
CA LEU A 220 -10.80 7.17 11.88
C LEU A 220 -12.24 7.67 12.02
N GLN A 221 -12.45 8.87 12.58
CA GLN A 221 -13.76 9.54 12.59
C GLN A 221 -14.18 10.01 11.20
N LEU A 222 -13.26 10.32 10.28
CA LEU A 222 -13.61 10.48 8.87
C LEU A 222 -14.28 9.21 8.33
N PHE A 223 -13.89 8.03 8.85
CA PHE A 223 -14.55 6.77 8.49
C PHE A 223 -15.91 6.56 9.14
N GLU A 224 -16.33 7.32 10.14
CA GLU A 224 -17.74 7.26 10.59
C GLU A 224 -18.69 7.71 9.47
N VAL A 225 -18.21 8.60 8.60
CA VAL A 225 -18.91 8.98 7.36
C VAL A 225 -18.83 7.87 6.31
N ILE A 226 -17.87 6.96 6.41
CA ILE A 226 -17.51 5.98 5.39
C ILE A 226 -17.84 4.57 5.90
N SER A 227 -19.00 4.04 5.51
CA SER A 227 -19.49 2.74 5.98
C SER A 227 -18.59 1.56 5.59
N VAL A 228 -17.91 1.64 4.44
CA VAL A 228 -17.03 0.58 3.94
C VAL A 228 -15.76 1.20 3.39
N VAL A 229 -14.61 0.62 3.74
CA VAL A 229 -13.28 0.92 3.21
C VAL A 229 -12.68 -0.41 2.75
N GLU A 230 -12.52 -0.62 1.44
CA GLU A 230 -11.97 -1.90 0.96
C GLU A 230 -10.46 -1.99 1.24
N PHE A 231 -9.76 -0.86 1.27
CA PHE A 231 -8.33 -0.80 1.52
C PHE A 231 -7.97 0.48 2.26
N LEU A 232 -7.29 0.32 3.40
CA LEU A 232 -6.72 1.36 4.24
C LEU A 232 -5.22 1.13 4.40
N HIS A 233 -4.42 2.07 3.90
CA HIS A 233 -2.97 2.09 4.12
C HIS A 233 -2.61 3.23 5.07
N LEU A 234 -1.93 2.90 6.16
CA LEU A 234 -1.46 3.84 7.17
C LEU A 234 0.09 3.90 7.15
N PRO A 235 0.68 5.07 6.88
CA PRO A 235 2.13 5.23 6.85
C PRO A 235 2.72 5.35 8.25
N ASP A 236 4.06 5.25 8.35
CA ASP A 236 4.82 5.45 9.58
C ASP A 236 4.46 6.76 10.27
N PRO A 237 3.83 6.69 11.45
CA PRO A 237 3.73 7.84 12.28
C PRO A 237 5.05 7.97 13.05
N ALA A 238 5.77 9.07 12.88
CA ALA A 238 6.80 9.42 13.85
C ALA A 238 6.06 9.91 15.12
N TRP A 239 5.86 9.02 16.10
CA TRP A 239 5.13 9.36 17.32
C TRP A 239 5.96 10.31 18.18
N ILE A 240 5.32 11.40 18.58
CA ILE A 240 5.60 12.01 19.88
C ILE A 240 4.66 11.28 20.84
N THR A 241 5.21 10.72 21.92
CA THR A 241 4.47 9.95 22.93
C THR A 241 3.13 10.63 23.26
N PRO A 242 1.99 9.92 23.18
CA PRO A 242 0.69 10.52 23.41
C PRO A 242 0.62 11.03 24.85
N SER A 243 0.28 12.31 25.01
CA SER A 243 -0.04 12.87 26.32
C SER A 243 -1.47 12.47 26.69
N VAL A 244 -1.58 11.43 27.52
CA VAL A 244 -2.68 11.16 28.46
C VAL A 244 -4.06 10.87 27.84
N GLU A 245 -4.66 9.81 28.37
CA GLU A 245 -6.02 9.34 28.13
C GLU A 245 -7.03 10.49 28.22
N SER A 246 -7.63 10.91 27.11
CA SER A 246 -8.83 11.74 27.13
C SER A 246 -10.06 10.83 27.23
N PRO A 247 -10.73 10.75 28.40
CA PRO A 247 -11.86 9.86 28.63
C PRO A 247 -13.13 10.55 28.13
N GLY A 248 -13.46 10.34 26.86
CA GLY A 248 -14.65 10.88 26.22
C GLY A 248 -15.24 9.88 25.23
N HIS A 249 -15.67 8.73 25.73
CA HIS A 249 -16.24 7.65 24.94
C HIS A 249 -17.69 7.98 24.54
N ILE A 250 -17.87 8.51 23.33
CA ILE A 250 -19.12 8.34 22.59
C ILE A 250 -18.82 7.29 21.53
N SER A 251 -19.26 6.05 21.78
CA SER A 251 -19.16 4.97 20.81
C SER A 251 -20.02 5.32 19.59
N PRO A 252 -19.50 5.29 18.36
CA PRO A 252 -20.33 5.49 17.19
C PRO A 252 -21.37 4.37 17.05
N PRO A 253 -22.57 4.65 16.50
CA PRO A 253 -23.66 3.68 16.39
C PRO A 253 -23.38 2.54 15.41
N THR A 254 -22.45 2.72 14.47
CA THR A 254 -22.01 1.70 13.52
C THR A 254 -20.52 1.81 13.29
N LEU A 255 -19.78 0.72 13.53
CA LEU A 255 -18.34 0.68 13.26
C LEU A 255 -18.09 0.56 11.75
N PRO A 256 -17.16 1.33 11.17
CA PRO A 256 -16.78 1.19 9.77
C PRO A 256 -16.22 -0.20 9.47
N GLN A 257 -16.53 -0.71 8.27
CA GLN A 257 -16.02 -1.99 7.78
C GLN A 257 -14.74 -1.75 6.96
N ILE A 258 -13.63 -2.35 7.37
CA ILE A 258 -12.34 -2.27 6.67
C ILE A 258 -11.97 -3.66 6.16
N GLN A 259 -11.87 -3.87 4.84
CA GLN A 259 -11.53 -5.20 4.29
C GLN A 259 -10.04 -5.47 4.23
N SER A 260 -9.23 -4.47 3.90
CA SER A 260 -7.78 -4.57 3.85
C SER A 260 -7.12 -3.46 4.64
N LEU A 261 -6.23 -3.82 5.55
CA LEU A 261 -5.50 -2.91 6.42
C LEU A 261 -4.00 -3.13 6.21
N GLN A 262 -3.27 -2.06 5.90
CA GLN A 262 -1.84 -2.08 5.71
C GLN A 262 -1.14 -1.08 6.62
N PHE A 263 -0.15 -1.56 7.37
CA PHE A 263 0.83 -0.79 8.12
C PHE A 263 2.17 -0.92 7.42
N SER A 264 2.84 0.19 7.15
CA SER A 264 4.17 0.16 6.55
C SER A 264 5.13 1.12 7.22
N GLN A 265 6.40 0.72 7.30
CA GLN A 265 7.53 1.57 7.74
C GLN A 265 7.42 2.08 9.18
N SER A 266 6.53 1.51 10.00
CA SER A 266 6.13 2.11 11.28
C SER A 266 7.04 1.71 12.45
N SER A 267 7.18 2.56 13.49
CA SER A 267 7.77 2.11 14.76
C SER A 267 6.88 1.07 15.49
N SER A 268 7.46 0.19 16.32
CA SER A 268 6.68 -0.83 17.06
C SER A 268 5.60 -0.24 17.96
N GLN A 269 5.93 0.82 18.72
CA GLN A 269 4.98 1.55 19.56
C GLN A 269 3.84 2.18 18.75
N ALA A 270 4.17 2.69 17.56
CA ALA A 270 3.18 3.26 16.65
C ALA A 270 2.11 2.24 16.27
N VAL A 271 2.58 1.11 15.74
CA VAL A 271 1.72 0.02 15.28
C VAL A 271 0.87 -0.49 16.45
N ALA A 272 1.46 -0.70 17.62
CA ALA A 272 0.73 -1.20 18.79
C ALA A 272 -0.40 -0.24 19.21
N THR A 273 -0.13 1.06 19.27
CA THR A 273 -1.14 2.05 19.65
C THR A 273 -2.22 2.19 18.59
N THR A 274 -1.84 2.27 17.31
CA THR A 274 -2.80 2.32 16.20
C THR A 274 -3.69 1.07 16.16
N MET A 275 -3.13 -0.12 16.39
CA MET A 275 -3.88 -1.37 16.50
C MET A 275 -4.90 -1.33 17.64
N LYS A 276 -4.51 -0.82 18.82
CA LYS A 276 -5.43 -0.66 19.96
C LYS A 276 -6.58 0.30 19.61
N THR A 277 -6.27 1.43 18.99
CA THR A 277 -7.26 2.42 18.55
C THR A 277 -8.23 1.82 17.51
N ILE A 278 -7.69 1.19 16.45
CA ILE A 278 -8.49 0.53 15.40
C ILE A 278 -9.39 -0.54 16.01
N SER A 279 -8.87 -1.37 16.92
CA SER A 279 -9.63 -2.44 17.59
C SER A 279 -10.82 -1.95 18.41
N SER A 280 -10.85 -0.67 18.75
CA SER A 280 -11.95 -0.03 19.50
C SER A 280 -12.93 0.72 18.61
N ARG A 281 -12.57 1.00 17.35
CA ARG A 281 -13.30 1.91 16.46
C ARG A 281 -13.68 1.32 15.11
N VAL A 282 -13.24 0.11 14.80
CA VAL A 282 -13.47 -0.55 13.51
C VAL A 282 -14.11 -1.91 13.75
N ASP A 283 -14.97 -2.35 12.83
CA ASP A 283 -15.48 -3.71 12.82
C ASP A 283 -14.36 -4.70 12.46
N MET A 284 -13.74 -5.28 13.48
CA MET A 284 -12.62 -6.21 13.33
C MET A 284 -12.98 -7.49 12.56
N LEU A 285 -14.27 -7.85 12.50
CA LEU A 285 -14.75 -9.01 11.73
C LEU A 285 -14.74 -8.75 10.22
N SER A 286 -14.63 -7.49 9.80
CA SER A 286 -14.61 -7.14 8.38
C SER A 286 -13.21 -7.25 7.74
N ILE A 287 -12.14 -7.30 8.55
CA ILE A 287 -10.75 -7.33 8.08
C ILE A 287 -10.42 -8.72 7.51
N ARG A 288 -10.20 -8.77 6.20
CA ARG A 288 -9.80 -9.97 5.45
C ARG A 288 -8.32 -9.99 5.11
N ASN A 289 -7.70 -8.83 4.88
CA ASN A 289 -6.30 -8.73 4.49
C ASN A 289 -5.56 -7.80 5.45
N LEU A 290 -4.56 -8.32 6.16
CA LEU A 290 -3.72 -7.54 7.06
C LEU A 290 -2.28 -7.56 6.54
N SER A 291 -1.69 -6.39 6.31
CA SER A 291 -0.30 -6.24 5.90
C SER A 291 0.46 -5.38 6.92
N ILE A 292 1.57 -5.88 7.47
CA ILE A 292 2.41 -5.18 8.45
C ILE A 292 3.86 -5.36 8.04
N GLN A 293 4.40 -4.39 7.31
CA GLN A 293 5.71 -4.51 6.69
C GLN A 293 6.67 -3.41 7.13
N ASN A 294 7.97 -3.72 7.17
CA ASN A 294 9.05 -2.79 7.51
C ASN A 294 8.84 -2.12 8.88
N VAL A 295 8.33 -2.85 9.87
CA VAL A 295 8.21 -2.35 11.23
C VAL A 295 9.61 -2.36 11.84
N CYS A 296 10.10 -1.17 12.20
CA CYS A 296 11.38 -1.04 12.89
C CYS A 296 11.22 -1.60 14.31
N PHE A 297 11.57 -2.87 14.48
CA PHE A 297 11.39 -3.56 15.73
C PHE A 297 12.49 -3.17 16.72
N ARG A 298 12.13 -2.37 17.72
CA ARG A 298 12.82 -2.41 19.01
C ARG A 298 12.12 -3.45 19.87
N PRO A 299 12.85 -4.18 20.75
CA PRO A 299 12.25 -5.12 21.68
C PRO A 299 11.36 -4.36 22.67
N GLU A 300 10.14 -4.04 22.24
CA GLU A 300 9.14 -3.32 23.01
C GLU A 300 8.01 -4.29 23.33
N GLU A 301 7.78 -4.46 24.63
CA GLU A 301 6.72 -5.30 25.22
C GLU A 301 5.33 -4.95 24.70
N MET A 302 5.13 -3.70 24.25
CA MET A 302 3.83 -3.20 23.79
C MET A 302 3.31 -3.94 22.55
N LEU A 303 4.15 -4.17 21.53
CA LEU A 303 3.69 -4.87 20.33
C LEU A 303 3.46 -6.36 20.61
N GLN A 304 4.21 -6.94 21.56
CA GLN A 304 4.03 -8.33 21.98
C GLN A 304 2.64 -8.57 22.59
N ALA A 305 2.12 -7.59 23.35
CA ALA A 305 0.79 -7.68 23.93
C ALA A 305 -0.32 -7.27 22.95
N ALA A 306 -0.11 -6.21 22.17
CA ALA A 306 -1.14 -5.65 21.30
C ALA A 306 -1.44 -6.54 20.07
N PHE A 307 -0.40 -7.11 19.45
CA PHE A 307 -0.57 -7.83 18.18
C PHE A 307 -1.39 -9.14 18.30
N PRO A 308 -1.15 -10.04 19.29
CA PRO A 308 -2.00 -11.22 19.47
C PRO A 308 -3.45 -10.85 19.79
N GLN A 309 -3.66 -9.81 20.61
CA GLN A 309 -5.00 -9.31 20.95
C GLN A 309 -5.72 -8.71 19.75
N PHE A 310 -4.99 -8.05 18.85
CA PHE A 310 -5.53 -7.54 17.60
C PHE A 310 -5.96 -8.70 16.69
N LEU A 311 -5.07 -9.68 16.48
CA LEU A 311 -5.34 -10.83 15.62
C LEU A 311 -6.47 -11.72 16.11
N SER A 312 -6.63 -11.91 17.43
CA SER A 312 -7.72 -12.71 17.98
C SER A 312 -9.10 -12.11 17.71
N ARG A 313 -9.17 -10.80 17.42
CA ARG A 313 -10.40 -10.11 17.00
C ARG A 313 -10.65 -10.18 15.49
N CYS A 314 -9.63 -10.48 14.68
CA CYS A 314 -9.73 -10.59 13.22
C CYS A 314 -10.09 -12.02 12.78
N THR A 315 -11.25 -12.52 13.19
CA THR A 315 -11.65 -13.92 12.89
C THR A 315 -11.89 -14.21 11.40
N SER A 316 -12.17 -13.17 10.59
CA SER A 316 -12.36 -13.27 9.14
C SER A 316 -11.07 -13.08 8.32
N LEU A 317 -9.90 -13.07 8.97
CA LEU A 317 -8.64 -12.81 8.28
C LEU A 317 -8.29 -13.95 7.31
N GLU A 318 -8.21 -13.61 6.01
CA GLU A 318 -7.90 -14.53 4.91
C GLU A 318 -6.42 -14.44 4.51
N THR A 319 -5.84 -13.24 4.51
CA THR A 319 -4.45 -12.98 4.15
C THR A 319 -3.71 -12.23 5.25
N LEU A 320 -2.58 -12.77 5.69
CA LEU A 320 -1.65 -12.10 6.61
C LEU A 320 -0.31 -11.89 5.93
N ASN A 321 0.03 -10.63 5.67
CA ASN A 321 1.33 -10.22 5.21
C ASN A 321 2.06 -9.57 6.39
N CYS A 322 3.18 -10.11 6.85
CA CYS A 322 3.88 -9.52 7.98
C CYS A 322 5.38 -9.76 7.96
N ASP A 323 6.12 -8.91 8.69
CA ASP A 323 7.53 -9.15 8.93
C ASP A 323 7.74 -10.45 9.74
N PRO A 324 8.80 -11.23 9.44
CA PRO A 324 9.24 -12.42 10.16
C PRO A 324 9.02 -12.47 11.67
N HIS A 325 9.45 -11.41 12.35
CA HIS A 325 9.53 -11.35 13.81
C HIS A 325 8.15 -11.19 14.47
N LEU A 326 7.11 -10.82 13.71
CA LEU A 326 5.75 -10.69 14.22
C LEU A 326 5.05 -12.04 14.36
N LEU A 327 5.46 -13.04 13.56
CA LEU A 327 4.87 -14.38 13.58
C LEU A 327 5.02 -15.08 14.94
N ARG A 328 6.05 -14.75 15.73
CA ARG A 328 6.22 -15.38 17.06
C ARG A 328 5.08 -15.04 18.02
N PHE A 329 4.41 -13.92 17.79
CA PHE A 329 3.31 -13.44 18.63
C PHE A 329 1.96 -14.01 18.18
N THR A 330 1.88 -14.68 17.03
CA THR A 330 0.61 -15.22 16.53
C THR A 330 0.23 -16.55 17.16
N ARG A 331 1.07 -17.12 18.04
CA ARG A 331 0.88 -18.44 18.69
C ARG A 331 -0.47 -18.62 19.40
N HIS A 332 -1.09 -17.53 19.83
CA HIS A 332 -2.36 -17.56 20.58
C HIS A 332 -3.58 -17.14 19.75
N ALA A 333 -3.39 -16.77 18.48
CA ALA A 333 -4.49 -16.32 17.62
C ALA A 333 -5.10 -17.51 16.87
N THR A 334 -6.39 -17.75 17.05
CA THR A 334 -7.16 -18.72 16.27
C THR A 334 -7.52 -18.13 14.90
N LEU A 335 -6.69 -18.34 13.89
CA LEU A 335 -6.87 -17.80 12.54
C LEU A 335 -7.46 -18.86 11.59
N GLN A 336 -8.67 -19.34 11.88
CA GLN A 336 -9.32 -20.45 11.16
C GLN A 336 -9.54 -20.17 9.66
N ASN A 337 -9.72 -18.91 9.28
CA ASN A 337 -9.98 -18.48 7.90
C ASN A 337 -8.72 -18.11 7.13
N LEU A 338 -7.54 -18.20 7.73
CA LEU A 338 -6.29 -17.77 7.11
C LEU A 338 -5.89 -18.72 6.00
N ARG A 339 -5.92 -18.22 4.76
CA ARG A 339 -5.59 -18.96 3.54
C ARG A 339 -4.20 -18.64 3.03
N LYS A 340 -3.73 -17.42 3.25
CA LYS A 340 -2.46 -16.93 2.70
C LYS A 340 -1.63 -16.26 3.78
N ILE A 341 -0.37 -16.67 3.89
CA ILE A 341 0.65 -15.95 4.66
C ILE A 341 1.70 -15.45 3.70
N GLU A 342 1.98 -14.15 3.73
CA GLU A 342 3.10 -13.55 3.03
C GLU A 342 4.12 -13.03 4.05
N ILE A 343 5.36 -13.45 3.93
CA ILE A 343 6.44 -13.08 4.84
C ILE A 343 7.46 -12.30 4.03
N TYR A 344 7.61 -11.02 4.33
CA TYR A 344 8.63 -10.18 3.70
C TYR A 344 9.68 -9.85 4.75
N GLY A 345 10.91 -10.30 4.53
CA GLY A 345 12.01 -9.99 5.42
C GLY A 345 13.18 -9.39 4.68
N LYS A 346 13.62 -8.21 5.13
CA LYS A 346 14.94 -7.68 4.78
C LYS A 346 15.96 -8.26 5.73
N LEU A 347 16.88 -9.07 5.23
CA LEU A 347 18.04 -9.48 6.02
C LEU A 347 19.16 -8.46 5.82
N HIS A 348 19.31 -7.56 6.78
CA HIS A 348 20.49 -6.72 6.88
C HIS A 348 21.62 -7.50 7.57
N LEU A 349 22.59 -7.98 6.80
CA LEU A 349 23.82 -8.58 7.30
C LEU A 349 24.78 -7.48 7.78
N GLU A 350 24.41 -6.69 8.79
CA GLU A 350 25.37 -5.76 9.40
C GLU A 350 26.43 -6.52 10.20
N LYS A 351 27.66 -5.95 10.25
CA LYS A 351 28.86 -6.46 10.94
C LYS A 351 28.59 -6.80 12.41
N THR A 352 27.95 -7.92 12.64
CA THR A 352 27.81 -8.55 13.95
C THR A 352 28.86 -9.63 14.00
N GLN A 353 29.66 -9.63 15.07
CA GLN A 353 30.60 -10.70 15.34
C GLN A 353 29.80 -12.01 15.45
N MET A 354 29.75 -12.80 14.39
CA MET A 354 29.31 -14.19 14.46
C MET A 354 30.41 -14.98 15.18
N GLY A 355 30.49 -14.79 16.50
CA GLY A 355 31.18 -15.71 17.39
C GLY A 355 30.34 -16.98 17.50
N VAL A 356 30.85 -18.06 16.92
CA VAL A 356 30.28 -19.41 16.94
C VAL A 356 29.97 -19.84 18.37
N PHE A 357 28.68 -19.93 18.71
CA PHE A 357 28.18 -20.73 19.84
C PHE A 357 26.96 -21.52 19.37
N PHE A 358 27.22 -22.69 18.77
CA PHE A 358 26.21 -23.72 18.56
C PHE A 358 26.68 -24.99 19.27
N ALA A 359 26.16 -25.22 20.47
CA ALA A 359 26.23 -26.53 21.12
C ALA A 359 24.96 -27.33 20.78
N PRO A 360 25.06 -28.60 20.38
CA PRO A 360 23.90 -29.44 20.15
C PRO A 360 23.45 -30.03 21.48
N VAL A 361 22.28 -29.63 21.99
CA VAL A 361 21.62 -30.37 23.07
C VAL A 361 20.20 -30.70 22.62
N LEU A 362 20.03 -31.97 22.29
CA LEU A 362 18.74 -32.62 22.09
C LEU A 362 17.99 -32.60 23.44
N GLY A 363 16.84 -31.93 23.52
CA GLY A 363 15.82 -32.29 24.51
C GLY A 363 15.05 -31.18 25.20
N GLU A 364 15.61 -29.98 25.42
CA GLU A 364 14.91 -28.92 26.19
C GLU A 364 15.16 -27.51 25.62
N PRO A 365 14.17 -26.59 25.69
CA PRO A 365 14.40 -25.20 25.32
C PRO A 365 15.45 -24.59 26.27
N PRO A 366 16.54 -23.99 25.76
CA PRO A 366 17.59 -23.45 26.62
C PRO A 366 17.03 -22.32 27.49
N GLN A 367 17.28 -22.40 28.80
CA GLN A 367 17.01 -21.29 29.71
C GLN A 367 17.84 -20.07 29.28
N PRO A 368 17.27 -18.85 29.32
CA PRO A 368 17.95 -17.64 28.87
C PRO A 368 19.02 -17.24 29.89
N THR A 369 20.26 -17.68 29.68
CA THR A 369 21.41 -17.04 30.31
C THR A 369 21.79 -15.79 29.51
N SER A 370 22.09 -14.73 30.25
CA SER A 370 22.13 -13.35 29.81
C SER A 370 23.24 -13.02 28.81
N GLN A 371 22.87 -12.18 27.84
CA GLN A 371 23.71 -11.26 27.04
C GLN A 371 24.42 -11.81 25.79
N ASN A 372 24.09 -11.17 24.66
CA ASN A 372 24.81 -11.09 23.37
C ASN A 372 24.58 -12.15 22.27
N VAL A 373 23.52 -12.95 22.33
CA VAL A 373 23.03 -13.61 21.10
C VAL A 373 21.97 -12.73 20.46
N LEU A 374 22.39 -11.87 19.52
CA LEU A 374 21.47 -11.27 18.54
C LEU A 374 20.91 -12.43 17.70
N ARG A 375 19.78 -12.99 18.14
CA ARG A 375 19.03 -13.96 17.37
C ARG A 375 18.64 -13.28 16.06
N SER A 376 19.14 -13.79 14.94
CA SER A 376 18.63 -13.38 13.64
C SER A 376 17.12 -13.59 13.65
N GLY A 377 16.33 -12.59 13.22
CA GLY A 377 14.86 -12.68 13.20
C GLY A 377 14.33 -13.91 12.45
N TRP A 378 15.18 -14.57 11.66
CA TRP A 378 14.93 -15.80 10.92
C TRP A 378 14.86 -17.04 11.79
N LEU A 379 15.74 -17.17 12.82
CA LEU A 379 15.60 -18.25 13.81
C LEU A 379 14.22 -18.20 14.45
N GLU A 380 13.68 -17.00 14.65
CA GLU A 380 12.35 -16.82 15.25
C GLU A 380 11.21 -17.26 14.31
N ILE A 381 11.34 -17.08 12.98
CA ILE A 381 10.38 -17.65 12.02
C ILE A 381 10.35 -19.16 12.13
N PHE A 382 11.53 -19.79 12.26
CA PHE A 382 11.66 -21.25 12.34
C PHE A 382 10.93 -21.84 13.55
N TYR A 383 10.76 -21.05 14.61
CA TYR A 383 10.00 -21.44 15.80
C TYR A 383 8.54 -20.96 15.81
N ALA A 384 8.14 -20.04 14.94
CA ALA A 384 6.81 -19.44 14.98
C ALA A 384 5.77 -20.23 14.19
N ILE A 385 6.03 -20.50 12.91
CA ILE A 385 5.05 -21.10 12.01
C ILE A 385 4.66 -22.55 12.36
N PRO A 386 5.57 -23.42 12.85
CA PRO A 386 5.20 -24.80 13.20
C PRO A 386 4.22 -24.87 14.37
N LEU A 387 4.04 -23.77 15.12
CA LEU A 387 3.11 -23.69 16.24
C LEU A 387 1.74 -23.14 15.86
N LEU A 388 1.55 -22.65 14.62
CA LEU A 388 0.25 -22.21 14.16
C LEU A 388 -0.55 -23.41 13.68
N ASP A 389 -1.73 -23.59 14.25
CA ASP A 389 -2.75 -24.53 13.77
C ASP A 389 -3.62 -23.80 12.73
N LEU A 390 -3.31 -24.05 11.45
CA LEU A 390 -3.88 -23.33 10.31
C LEU A 390 -4.50 -24.33 9.34
N PRO A 391 -5.69 -24.87 9.64
CA PRO A 391 -6.31 -25.92 8.84
C PRO A 391 -6.66 -25.48 7.40
N SER A 392 -6.81 -24.17 7.20
CA SER A 392 -7.22 -23.56 5.92
C SER A 392 -6.06 -23.02 5.08
N LEU A 393 -4.80 -23.23 5.48
CA LEU A 393 -3.65 -22.60 4.84
C LEU A 393 -3.40 -23.15 3.43
N GLU A 394 -3.63 -22.32 2.43
CA GLU A 394 -3.48 -22.70 1.02
C GLU A 394 -2.10 -22.34 0.47
N SER A 395 -1.58 -21.18 0.87
CA SER A 395 -0.30 -20.69 0.35
C SER A 395 0.53 -19.97 1.39
N ILE A 396 1.84 -20.23 1.35
CA ILE A 396 2.85 -19.46 2.07
C ILE A 396 3.78 -18.86 1.03
N TYR A 397 3.84 -17.53 0.99
CA TYR A 397 4.79 -16.79 0.18
C TYR A 397 5.86 -16.21 1.09
N ILE A 398 7.13 -16.54 0.85
CA ILE A 398 8.25 -16.00 1.63
C ILE A 398 9.16 -15.26 0.66
N CYS A 399 9.31 -13.95 0.86
CA CYS A 399 10.19 -13.08 0.12
C CYS A 399 11.38 -12.67 1.00
N PHE A 400 12.58 -12.88 0.47
CA PHE A 400 13.84 -12.48 1.12
C PHE A 400 14.51 -11.42 0.29
N ASP A 401 14.76 -10.26 0.90
CA ASP A 401 15.71 -9.30 0.36
C ASP A 401 17.04 -9.55 1.08
N LEU A 402 17.99 -10.20 0.43
CA LEU A 402 19.33 -10.41 0.98
C LEU A 402 20.20 -9.20 0.65
N PHE A 403 20.44 -8.34 1.63
CA PHE A 403 21.35 -7.21 1.48
C PHE A 403 22.73 -7.54 2.04
N ILE A 404 23.73 -7.62 1.16
CA ILE A 404 25.13 -7.80 1.52
C ILE A 404 25.77 -6.40 1.55
N PRO A 405 25.98 -5.76 2.72
CA PRO A 405 26.56 -4.41 2.74
C PRO A 405 27.98 -4.40 2.15
N LYS A 406 28.39 -3.25 1.56
CA LYS A 406 29.79 -3.01 1.14
C LYS A 406 30.73 -3.33 2.30
N LEU A 407 31.54 -4.38 2.17
CA LEU A 407 32.65 -4.66 3.07
C LEU A 407 33.71 -3.58 2.88
N ASN A 408 33.63 -2.51 3.67
CA ASN A 408 34.65 -1.45 3.68
C ASN A 408 36.04 -2.07 3.90
N GLN A 409 36.89 -2.03 2.86
CA GLN A 409 38.28 -2.53 2.87
C GLN A 409 39.18 -1.87 3.93
N VAL A 410 38.73 -0.78 4.55
CA VAL A 410 39.46 0.00 5.56
C VAL A 410 39.83 -0.80 6.81
N ASN A 411 39.21 -1.97 7.08
CA ASN A 411 39.51 -2.78 8.26
C ASN A 411 40.41 -4.02 8.02
N ARG A 412 40.97 -4.24 6.82
CA ARG A 412 41.89 -5.39 6.60
C ARG A 412 43.12 -5.41 7.53
N ARG A 413 43.48 -4.28 8.17
CA ARG A 413 44.59 -4.23 9.12
C ARG A 413 44.28 -4.76 10.54
N ARG A 414 43.01 -5.03 10.89
CA ARG A 414 42.64 -5.50 12.25
C ARG A 414 42.20 -6.96 12.34
N TYR A 415 42.06 -7.68 11.23
CA TYR A 415 41.64 -9.09 11.23
C TYR A 415 42.45 -9.89 10.19
N PRO A 416 43.47 -10.67 10.61
CA PRO A 416 44.39 -11.34 9.69
C PRO A 416 43.94 -12.72 9.17
N SER A 417 42.69 -13.16 9.35
CA SER A 417 42.25 -14.50 8.91
C SER A 417 40.90 -14.45 8.21
N GLY A 418 40.83 -15.05 7.01
CA GLY A 418 39.69 -15.05 6.08
C GLY A 418 38.50 -15.90 6.52
N THR A 419 37.96 -15.69 7.71
CA THR A 419 36.90 -16.52 8.30
C THR A 419 35.48 -15.94 8.23
N SER A 420 35.24 -14.72 7.74
CA SER A 420 33.89 -14.13 7.88
C SER A 420 32.88 -14.45 6.76
N GLU A 421 33.31 -14.87 5.57
CA GLU A 421 32.40 -15.05 4.41
C GLU A 421 32.02 -16.52 4.15
N ILE A 422 32.96 -17.45 4.34
CA ILE A 422 32.73 -18.90 4.27
C ILE A 422 31.71 -19.35 5.33
N ASP A 423 31.64 -18.64 6.46
CA ASP A 423 30.71 -18.94 7.55
C ASP A 423 29.24 -18.72 7.18
N LEU A 424 28.89 -17.85 6.22
CA LEU A 424 27.47 -17.64 5.87
C LEU A 424 26.88 -18.84 5.11
N LEU A 425 27.61 -19.34 4.12
CA LEU A 425 27.25 -20.54 3.38
C LEU A 425 27.31 -21.78 4.27
N ASN A 426 28.34 -21.89 5.10
CA ASN A 426 28.42 -22.95 6.10
C ASN A 426 27.31 -22.83 7.14
N THR A 427 26.82 -21.63 7.46
CA THR A 427 25.67 -21.43 8.33
C THR A 427 24.40 -21.91 7.65
N LEU A 428 24.11 -21.51 6.41
CA LEU A 428 22.93 -22.00 5.67
C LEU A 428 22.96 -23.51 5.37
N ASN A 429 24.16 -24.08 5.19
CA ASN A 429 24.37 -25.51 4.94
C ASN A 429 24.64 -26.32 6.21
N SER A 430 24.85 -25.67 7.36
CA SER A 430 25.10 -26.37 8.62
C SER A 430 23.82 -27.07 9.05
N PRO A 431 23.88 -28.36 9.42
CA PRO A 431 22.74 -29.05 10.00
C PRO A 431 22.21 -28.36 11.27
N ALA A 432 23.00 -27.49 11.92
CA ALA A 432 22.59 -26.73 13.10
C ALA A 432 21.61 -25.59 12.82
N THR A 433 21.54 -25.05 11.59
CA THR A 433 20.68 -23.90 11.29
C THR A 433 19.24 -24.25 10.94
N ASN A 434 18.88 -25.54 10.96
CA ASN A 434 17.49 -26.03 10.93
C ASN A 434 16.62 -25.53 9.75
N PHE A 435 17.17 -24.85 8.75
CA PHE A 435 16.39 -24.23 7.68
C PHE A 435 15.65 -25.28 6.84
N TRP A 436 16.37 -26.30 6.37
CA TRP A 436 15.78 -27.34 5.51
C TRP A 436 14.78 -28.24 6.26
N PRO A 437 15.07 -28.76 7.47
CA PRO A 437 14.08 -29.51 8.25
C PRO A 437 12.86 -28.68 8.65
N PHE A 438 13.01 -27.36 8.77
CA PHE A 438 11.89 -26.46 8.99
C PHE A 438 11.02 -26.30 7.73
N LEU A 439 11.66 -26.07 6.59
CA LEU A 439 10.95 -25.93 5.32
C LEU A 439 10.18 -27.22 5.00
N ASP A 440 10.75 -28.39 5.29
CA ASP A 440 10.06 -29.67 5.18
C ASP A 440 8.82 -29.77 6.09
N ARG A 441 8.88 -29.24 7.32
CA ARG A 441 7.71 -29.16 8.22
C ARG A 441 6.65 -28.17 7.71
N LEU A 442 7.07 -27.08 7.08
CA LEU A 442 6.16 -26.13 6.44
C LEU A 442 5.44 -26.75 5.24
N ILE A 443 6.16 -27.50 4.40
CA ILE A 443 5.60 -28.19 3.23
C ILE A 443 4.42 -29.09 3.65
N GLY A 444 4.50 -29.74 4.82
CA GLY A 444 3.39 -30.54 5.34
C GLY A 444 2.14 -29.75 5.75
N LYS A 445 2.23 -28.42 5.93
CA LYS A 445 1.14 -27.57 6.45
C LYS A 445 0.42 -26.72 5.40
N ALA A 446 1.01 -26.52 4.22
CA ALA A 446 0.45 -25.65 3.19
C ALA A 446 0.32 -26.38 1.85
N LYS A 447 -0.75 -26.09 1.10
CA LYS A 447 -0.93 -26.67 -0.25
C LYS A 447 0.14 -26.21 -1.23
N SER A 448 0.67 -25.01 -1.04
CA SER A 448 1.70 -24.43 -1.90
C SER A 448 2.64 -23.54 -1.10
N ILE A 449 3.93 -23.57 -1.44
CA ILE A 449 4.93 -22.67 -0.86
C ILE A 449 5.65 -21.99 -2.01
N SER A 450 5.71 -20.67 -1.98
CA SER A 450 6.44 -19.88 -2.96
C SER A 450 7.57 -19.17 -2.25
N LEU A 451 8.80 -19.42 -2.68
CA LEU A 451 10.03 -18.92 -2.08
C LEU A 451 10.67 -17.97 -3.08
N HIS A 452 10.59 -16.67 -2.81
CA HIS A 452 11.19 -15.62 -3.63
C HIS A 452 12.42 -15.07 -2.91
N MET A 453 13.57 -15.09 -3.57
CA MET A 453 14.82 -14.59 -3.00
C MET A 453 15.39 -13.54 -3.94
N GLU A 454 15.36 -12.29 -3.50
CA GLU A 454 15.96 -11.16 -4.21
C GLU A 454 17.34 -10.88 -3.61
N LEU A 455 18.39 -11.04 -4.42
CA LEU A 455 19.77 -10.84 -3.99
C LEU A 455 20.22 -9.43 -4.35
N HIS A 456 20.16 -8.50 -3.41
CA HIS A 456 20.66 -7.15 -3.62
C HIS A 456 22.18 -7.11 -3.42
N LEU A 457 22.91 -7.29 -4.53
CA LEU A 457 24.33 -7.01 -4.56
C LEU A 457 24.54 -5.48 -4.57
N PRO A 458 25.38 -4.93 -3.67
CA PRO A 458 25.73 -3.53 -3.76
C PRO A 458 26.40 -3.31 -5.12
N ILE A 459 25.98 -2.27 -5.85
CA ILE A 459 26.72 -1.82 -7.03
C ILE A 459 28.08 -1.36 -6.52
N CYS A 460 29.06 -2.26 -6.60
CA CYS A 460 30.45 -1.93 -6.36
C CYS A 460 30.89 -0.98 -7.46
N ASP A 461 31.61 0.07 -7.09
CA ASP A 461 32.43 0.80 -8.06
C ASP A 461 33.25 -0.25 -8.83
N CYS A 462 33.24 -0.16 -10.16
CA CYS A 462 33.47 -1.25 -11.13
C CYS A 462 34.75 -2.09 -10.94
N ASN A 463 35.65 -1.68 -10.05
CA ASN A 463 36.99 -2.24 -9.87
C ASN A 463 37.08 -3.28 -8.73
N VAL A 464 36.02 -3.49 -7.92
CA VAL A 464 36.07 -4.43 -6.77
C VAL A 464 35.67 -5.86 -7.16
N LEU A 465 34.92 -6.03 -8.26
CA LEU A 465 34.52 -7.35 -8.76
C LEU A 465 35.59 -8.03 -9.63
N ASP A 466 36.72 -7.38 -9.88
CA ASP A 466 37.79 -7.89 -10.74
C ASP A 466 38.74 -8.88 -10.04
N THR A 467 38.63 -9.07 -8.72
CA THR A 467 39.40 -10.12 -8.05
C THR A 467 38.72 -11.48 -8.31
N PRO A 468 39.43 -12.47 -8.91
CA PRO A 468 38.86 -13.78 -9.24
C PRO A 468 38.21 -14.47 -8.03
N ASP A 469 38.78 -14.28 -6.84
CA ASP A 469 38.29 -14.87 -5.58
C ASP A 469 36.86 -14.45 -5.22
N MET A 470 36.51 -13.16 -5.37
CA MET A 470 35.16 -12.67 -5.06
C MET A 470 34.13 -13.22 -6.06
N LYS A 471 34.50 -13.28 -7.34
CA LYS A 471 33.65 -13.84 -8.38
C LYS A 471 33.39 -15.33 -8.15
N GLU A 472 34.41 -16.08 -7.75
CA GLU A 472 34.29 -17.50 -7.42
C GLU A 472 33.39 -17.71 -6.20
N GLN A 473 33.55 -16.93 -5.13
CA GLN A 473 32.68 -16.99 -3.95
C GLN A 473 31.22 -16.67 -4.28
N TYR A 474 30.95 -15.64 -5.09
CA TYR A 474 29.58 -15.34 -5.53
C TYR A 474 28.99 -16.49 -6.36
N MET A 475 29.77 -17.10 -7.25
CA MET A 475 29.33 -18.26 -8.02
C MET A 475 29.06 -19.47 -7.15
N GLN A 476 29.86 -19.71 -6.09
CA GLN A 476 29.61 -20.76 -5.11
C GLN A 476 28.31 -20.53 -4.32
N ILE A 477 27.99 -19.27 -3.96
CA ILE A 477 26.71 -18.93 -3.32
C ILE A 477 25.54 -19.23 -4.25
N ILE A 478 25.61 -18.76 -5.50
CA ILE A 478 24.57 -18.99 -6.51
C ILE A 478 24.40 -20.49 -6.77
N GLN A 479 25.51 -21.23 -6.87
CA GLN A 479 25.50 -22.68 -7.06
C GLN A 479 24.88 -23.41 -5.87
N GLY A 480 25.25 -23.07 -4.63
CA GLY A 480 24.65 -23.67 -3.43
C GLY A 480 23.15 -23.39 -3.33
N ILE A 481 22.71 -22.19 -3.68
CA ILE A 481 21.27 -21.84 -3.77
C ILE A 481 20.58 -22.67 -4.87
N ALA A 482 21.22 -22.83 -6.03
CA ALA A 482 20.67 -23.61 -7.15
C ALA A 482 20.58 -25.11 -6.83
N GLU A 483 21.57 -25.69 -6.16
CA GLU A 483 21.56 -27.09 -5.72
C GLU A 483 20.47 -27.34 -4.68
N ALA A 484 20.32 -26.44 -3.71
CA ALA A 484 19.24 -26.50 -2.74
C ALA A 484 17.85 -26.36 -3.39
N ARG A 485 17.72 -25.49 -4.39
CA ARG A 485 16.52 -25.36 -5.21
C ARG A 485 16.18 -26.68 -5.92
N MET A 486 17.15 -27.35 -6.52
CA MET A 486 16.94 -28.61 -7.25
C MET A 486 16.46 -29.73 -6.31
N SER A 487 16.98 -29.79 -5.09
CA SER A 487 16.50 -30.72 -4.05
C SER A 487 15.03 -30.47 -3.67
N LEU A 488 14.61 -29.20 -3.61
CA LEU A 488 13.25 -28.81 -3.25
C LEU A 488 12.24 -28.94 -4.38
N LEU A 489 12.62 -28.63 -5.62
CA LEU A 489 11.75 -28.75 -6.78
C LEU A 489 11.30 -30.19 -7.04
N ALA A 490 12.10 -31.18 -6.62
CA ALA A 490 11.71 -32.59 -6.65
C ALA A 490 10.45 -32.90 -5.83
N LYS A 491 10.05 -32.03 -4.88
CA LYS A 491 8.86 -32.18 -4.04
C LYS A 491 7.60 -31.47 -4.59
N GLN A 492 7.60 -31.05 -5.86
CA GLN A 492 6.44 -30.55 -6.66
C GLN A 492 5.65 -29.31 -6.18
N THR A 493 5.98 -28.66 -5.06
CA THR A 493 5.15 -27.56 -4.50
C THR A 493 5.87 -26.24 -4.24
N ILE A 494 7.12 -26.11 -4.69
CA ILE A 494 7.95 -24.92 -4.43
C ILE A 494 8.26 -24.18 -5.73
N GLN A 495 7.75 -22.95 -5.87
CA GLN A 495 8.22 -22.03 -6.91
C GLN A 495 9.36 -21.20 -6.34
N PHE A 496 10.56 -21.38 -6.89
CA PHE A 496 11.76 -20.66 -6.48
C PHE A 496 12.15 -19.65 -7.55
N PHE A 497 12.26 -18.38 -7.15
CA PHE A 497 12.65 -17.27 -8.00
C PHE A 497 13.89 -16.60 -7.39
N VAL A 498 14.95 -16.48 -8.19
CA VAL A 498 16.14 -15.69 -7.87
C VAL A 498 16.19 -14.56 -8.88
N SER A 499 16.16 -13.33 -8.41
CA SER A 499 16.31 -12.11 -9.22
C SER A 499 17.60 -11.39 -8.90
#